data_AF-A0A942IBU3-F1
#
_entry.id   AF-A0A942IBU3-F1
#
_cell.length_a   1.000
_cell.length_b   1.000
_cell.length_c   1.000
_cell.angle_alpha   90.00
_cell.angle_beta   90.00
_cell.angle_gamma   90.00
#
_symmetry.space_group_name_H-M   'P 1'
#
loop_
_entity.id
_entity.type
_entity.pdbx_description
1 polymer ?
#
loop_
_entity_poly.entity_id
_entity_poly.type
_entity_poly.pdbx_seq_one_letter_code
_entity_poly.pdbx_strand_id
1 'polypeptide(L)'
;MKVRREIASIPKRSATQTWTAIVDLITGAGTIDKKTLESAASIMESLIADEQPAKKPIVVKGVGSRLVIYLLYGEDAMEADLSVDKLSWNPTAGDWSMSAPSDPEDVDWMNKALKDRAPRIKVQDVNAASDDEESASGAQAVKIDWGALN
;
A
#
# COMPACT_ATOMS: atom_id res chain seq x y z
N MET A 1 -9.19 -3.10 -13.00
CA MET A 1 -9.33 -4.18 -12.00
C MET A 1 -8.31 -3.94 -10.88
N LYS A 2 -8.73 -4.15 -9.62
CA LYS A 2 -7.92 -3.94 -8.42
C LYS A 2 -7.74 -5.28 -7.71
N VAL A 3 -6.51 -5.58 -7.29
CA VAL A 3 -6.17 -6.77 -6.52
C VAL A 3 -5.66 -6.36 -5.15
N ARG A 4 -6.19 -6.97 -4.10
CA ARG A 4 -5.78 -6.74 -2.70
C ARG A 4 -4.84 -7.85 -2.25
N ARG A 5 -3.84 -7.48 -1.48
CA ARG A 5 -2.99 -8.38 -0.69
C ARG A 5 -2.87 -7.85 0.73
N GLU A 6 -2.73 -8.78 1.65
CA GLU A 6 -2.48 -8.51 3.06
C GLU A 6 -1.19 -9.21 3.42
N ILE A 7 -0.34 -8.53 4.18
CA ILE A 7 0.95 -9.05 4.60
C ILE A 7 1.05 -8.86 6.11
N ALA A 8 1.26 -9.95 6.84
CA ALA A 8 1.56 -9.91 8.26
C ALA A 8 2.88 -9.13 8.49
N SER A 9 2.79 -7.99 9.19
CA SER A 9 3.93 -7.15 9.53
C SER A 9 4.31 -7.37 11.00
N ILE A 10 4.42 -6.31 11.79
CA ILE A 10 4.94 -6.34 13.17
C ILE A 10 3.86 -6.88 14.13
N PRO A 11 4.19 -7.78 15.08
CA PRO A 11 5.53 -8.27 15.43
C PRO A 11 5.97 -9.54 14.70
N LYS A 12 5.11 -10.16 13.87
CA LYS A 12 5.40 -11.44 13.20
C LYS A 12 6.55 -11.35 12.20
N ARG A 13 6.75 -10.16 11.61
CA ARG A 13 7.92 -9.74 10.82
C ARG A 13 8.47 -8.44 11.39
N SER A 14 9.76 -8.19 11.20
CA SER A 14 10.32 -6.84 11.33
C SER A 14 9.91 -5.97 10.13
N ALA A 15 10.02 -4.64 10.25
CA ALA A 15 9.77 -3.72 9.14
C ALA A 15 10.60 -4.07 7.89
N THR A 16 11.89 -4.39 8.07
CA THR A 16 12.80 -4.83 6.99
C THR A 16 12.32 -6.14 6.33
N GLN A 17 11.87 -7.11 7.13
CA GLN A 17 11.33 -8.37 6.60
C GLN A 17 10.01 -8.15 5.85
N THR A 18 9.16 -7.25 6.34
CA THR A 18 7.92 -6.86 5.66
C THR A 18 8.21 -6.17 4.34
N TRP A 19 9.16 -5.22 4.30
CA TRP A 19 9.56 -4.57 3.06
C TRP A 19 10.12 -5.57 2.04
N THR A 20 10.96 -6.50 2.50
CA THR A 20 11.48 -7.59 1.65
C THR A 20 10.35 -8.42 1.06
N ALA A 21 9.34 -8.80 1.88
CA ALA A 21 8.19 -9.55 1.40
C ALA A 21 7.35 -8.77 0.37
N ILE A 22 7.21 -7.45 0.52
CA ILE A 22 6.56 -6.59 -0.48
C ILE A 22 7.36 -6.61 -1.79
N VAL A 23 8.69 -6.42 -1.72
CA VAL A 23 9.55 -6.42 -2.90
C VAL A 23 9.48 -7.76 -3.62
N ASP A 24 9.54 -8.86 -2.90
CA ASP A 24 9.44 -10.21 -3.48
C ASP A 24 8.07 -10.49 -4.11
N LEU A 25 6.99 -9.90 -3.57
CA LEU A 25 5.64 -10.02 -4.13
C LEU A 25 5.49 -9.26 -5.46
N ILE A 26 6.07 -8.07 -5.57
CA ILE A 26 5.86 -7.16 -6.72
C ILE A 26 6.95 -7.24 -7.79
N THR A 27 8.02 -7.98 -7.51
CA THR A 27 9.11 -8.21 -8.46
C THR A 27 9.09 -9.64 -9.00
N GLY A 28 9.68 -9.83 -10.17
CA GLY A 28 9.74 -11.12 -10.84
C GLY A 28 10.61 -11.06 -12.09
N ALA A 29 10.50 -12.07 -12.95
CA ALA A 29 11.17 -12.04 -14.24
C ALA A 29 10.74 -10.80 -15.04
N GLY A 30 11.72 -10.04 -15.54
CA GLY A 30 11.48 -8.82 -16.31
C GLY A 30 11.32 -7.54 -15.48
N THR A 31 11.45 -7.56 -14.16
CA THR A 31 11.50 -6.33 -13.35
C THR A 31 12.63 -5.43 -13.83
N ILE A 32 12.29 -4.20 -14.20
CA ILE A 32 13.26 -3.29 -14.84
C ILE A 32 14.10 -2.49 -13.84
N ASP A 33 13.65 -2.36 -12.59
CA ASP A 33 14.25 -1.44 -11.62
C ASP A 33 14.08 -1.91 -10.17
N LYS A 34 14.70 -3.05 -9.84
CA LYS A 34 14.74 -3.55 -8.46
C LYS A 34 15.57 -2.64 -7.55
N LYS A 35 16.60 -1.98 -8.08
CA LYS A 35 17.50 -1.10 -7.33
C LYS A 35 16.77 0.11 -6.73
N THR A 36 15.77 0.65 -7.41
CA THR A 36 14.90 1.71 -6.85
C THR A 36 14.17 1.25 -5.58
N LEU A 37 13.66 0.01 -5.54
CA LEU A 37 12.99 -0.55 -4.35
C LEU A 37 13.98 -0.76 -3.19
N GLU A 38 15.19 -1.24 -3.49
CA GLU A 38 16.27 -1.39 -2.50
C GLU A 38 16.71 -0.03 -1.95
N SER A 39 16.81 0.99 -2.81
CA SER A 39 17.24 2.33 -2.43
C SER A 39 16.22 3.05 -1.55
N ALA A 40 14.94 2.70 -1.67
CA ALA A 40 13.86 3.24 -0.85
C ALA A 40 13.71 2.55 0.52
N ALA A 41 14.41 1.44 0.77
CA ALA A 41 14.20 0.56 1.91
C ALA A 41 14.12 1.32 3.25
N SER A 42 15.07 2.22 3.54
CA SER A 42 15.08 2.93 4.82
C SER A 42 13.84 3.81 5.07
N ILE A 43 13.23 4.37 4.02
CA ILE A 43 12.00 5.18 4.13
C ILE A 43 10.79 4.27 4.29
N MET A 44 10.75 3.22 3.48
CA MET A 44 9.66 2.24 3.48
C MET A 44 9.62 1.47 4.80
N GLU A 45 10.78 1.17 5.40
CA GLU A 45 10.86 0.52 6.71
C GLU A 45 10.40 1.45 7.83
N SER A 46 10.71 2.75 7.76
CA SER A 46 10.21 3.74 8.71
C SER A 46 8.68 3.79 8.71
N LEU A 47 8.05 4.01 7.54
CA LEU A 47 6.59 4.10 7.47
C LEU A 47 5.88 2.79 7.81
N ILE A 48 6.54 1.64 7.62
CA ILE A 48 6.02 0.34 8.08
C ILE A 48 6.05 0.28 9.61
N ALA A 49 7.10 0.79 10.24
CA ALA A 49 7.17 0.85 11.70
C ALA A 49 6.13 1.81 12.31
N ASP A 50 5.74 2.85 11.58
CA ASP A 50 4.70 3.81 11.99
C ASP A 50 3.26 3.28 11.78
N GLU A 51 3.12 2.05 11.29
CA GLU A 51 1.87 1.29 11.12
C GLU A 51 0.80 1.94 10.21
N GLN A 52 1.13 3.04 9.53
CA GLN A 52 0.19 3.75 8.65
C GLN A 52 -0.38 2.89 7.50
N PRO A 53 0.37 1.91 6.94
CA PRO A 53 -0.17 0.96 5.96
C PRO A 53 -1.31 0.05 6.44
N ALA A 54 -1.65 0.07 7.74
CA ALA A 54 -2.86 -0.58 8.26
C ALA A 54 -4.13 0.19 7.86
N LYS A 55 -4.05 1.53 7.89
CA LYS A 55 -5.21 2.43 7.68
C LYS A 55 -5.43 2.71 6.20
N LYS A 56 -4.35 2.93 5.46
CA LYS A 56 -4.37 3.19 4.01
C LYS A 56 -3.41 2.21 3.33
N PRO A 57 -3.71 1.66 2.15
CA PRO A 57 -2.83 0.67 1.57
C PRO A 57 -1.63 1.32 0.86
N ILE A 58 -0.55 0.57 0.76
CA ILE A 58 0.50 0.81 -0.24
C ILE A 58 -0.09 0.42 -1.60
N VAL A 59 0.02 1.30 -2.59
CA VAL A 59 -0.56 1.09 -3.93
C VAL A 59 0.57 0.97 -4.95
N VAL A 60 0.53 -0.09 -5.77
CA VAL A 60 1.43 -0.25 -6.90
C VAL A 60 0.61 -0.18 -8.20
N LYS A 61 0.94 0.81 -9.03
CA LYS A 61 0.38 1.01 -10.37
C LYS A 61 1.48 0.71 -11.38
N GLY A 62 1.26 -0.20 -12.30
CA GLY A 62 2.28 -0.56 -13.29
C GLY A 62 1.68 -1.43 -14.37
N VAL A 63 2.38 -2.52 -14.72
CA VAL A 63 1.86 -3.49 -15.67
C VAL A 63 0.74 -4.31 -15.01
N GLY A 64 -0.39 -4.47 -15.69
CA GLY A 64 -1.50 -5.30 -15.24
C GLY A 64 -2.46 -4.60 -14.27
N SER A 65 -3.03 -5.37 -13.34
CA SER A 65 -4.01 -4.84 -12.38
C SER A 65 -3.32 -3.97 -11.32
N ARG A 66 -4.04 -2.95 -10.84
CA ARG A 66 -3.58 -2.15 -9.70
C ARG A 66 -3.53 -3.05 -8.47
N LEU A 67 -2.38 -3.07 -7.79
CA LEU A 67 -2.19 -3.81 -6.56
C LEU A 67 -2.33 -2.86 -5.38
N VAL A 68 -3.12 -3.25 -4.38
CA VAL A 68 -3.17 -2.60 -3.07
C VAL A 68 -2.71 -3.57 -2.01
N ILE A 69 -1.79 -3.14 -1.16
CA ILE A 69 -1.15 -3.94 -0.12
C ILE A 69 -1.49 -3.30 1.23
N TYR A 70 -2.22 -4.03 2.05
CA TYR A 70 -2.39 -3.69 3.47
C TYR A 70 -1.37 -4.46 4.31
N LEU A 71 -0.93 -3.83 5.38
CA LEU A 71 -0.10 -4.47 6.38
C LEU A 71 -0.92 -4.72 7.64
N LEU A 72 -0.82 -5.94 8.16
CA LEU A 72 -1.44 -6.33 9.42
C LEU A 72 -0.44 -6.13 10.56
N TYR A 73 -0.91 -5.68 11.70
CA TYR A 73 -0.09 -5.37 12.88
C TYR A 73 -0.67 -6.02 14.13
N GLY A 74 0.11 -6.09 15.21
CA GLY A 74 -0.33 -6.56 16.53
C GLY A 74 -0.85 -8.01 16.49
N GLU A 75 -2.06 -8.21 17.02
CA GLU A 75 -2.73 -9.51 17.08
C GLU A 75 -3.09 -10.04 15.68
N ASP A 76 -3.60 -9.17 14.79
CA ASP A 76 -3.93 -9.53 13.41
C ASP A 76 -2.71 -10.08 12.66
N ALA A 77 -1.54 -9.47 12.89
CA ALA A 77 -0.29 -9.96 12.31
C ALA A 77 0.06 -11.36 12.83
N MET A 78 -0.14 -11.62 14.12
CA MET A 78 0.19 -12.90 14.76
C MET A 78 -0.70 -14.05 14.27
N GLU A 79 -1.98 -13.78 14.04
CA GLU A 79 -2.97 -14.76 13.56
C GLU A 79 -2.84 -15.06 12.06
N ALA A 80 -2.46 -14.06 11.25
CA ALA A 80 -2.37 -14.20 9.80
C ALA A 80 -1.25 -15.14 9.33
N ASP A 81 -1.43 -15.85 8.21
CA ASP A 81 -0.36 -16.66 7.62
C ASP A 81 0.80 -15.78 7.11
N LEU A 82 2.03 -16.29 7.19
CA LEU A 82 3.19 -15.69 6.54
C LEU A 82 3.12 -15.84 5.02
N SER A 83 2.43 -16.85 4.50
CA SER A 83 2.28 -17.02 3.06
C SER A 83 1.42 -15.90 2.46
N VAL A 84 1.89 -15.32 1.35
CA VAL A 84 1.15 -14.31 0.60
C VAL A 84 0.90 -14.86 -0.80
N ASP A 85 -0.36 -14.83 -1.26
CA ASP A 85 -0.72 -15.30 -2.58
C ASP A 85 0.09 -14.57 -3.67
N LYS A 86 0.81 -15.36 -4.47
CA LYS A 86 1.60 -14.83 -5.58
C LYS A 86 0.72 -14.11 -6.60
N LEU A 87 1.33 -13.16 -7.30
CA LEU A 87 0.68 -12.48 -8.42
C LEU A 87 0.86 -13.33 -9.69
N SER A 88 -0.16 -13.34 -10.54
CA SER A 88 -0.08 -13.97 -11.87
C SER A 88 0.63 -13.08 -12.90
N TRP A 89 1.04 -11.87 -12.52
CA TRP A 89 1.75 -10.90 -13.35
C TRP A 89 2.85 -10.21 -12.53
N ASN A 90 3.76 -9.51 -13.23
CA ASN A 90 4.83 -8.72 -12.62
C ASN A 90 4.48 -7.21 -12.71
N PRO A 91 4.05 -6.54 -11.62
CA PRO A 91 3.72 -5.12 -11.63
C PRO A 91 4.87 -4.20 -12.07
N THR A 92 6.12 -4.62 -11.80
CA THR A 92 7.33 -3.80 -11.97
C THR A 92 8.09 -4.08 -13.29
N ALA A 93 7.47 -4.80 -14.22
CA ALA A 93 8.08 -5.14 -15.52
C ALA A 93 8.08 -4.00 -16.56
N GLY A 94 7.41 -2.88 -16.28
CA GLY A 94 7.24 -1.77 -17.23
C GLY A 94 7.23 -0.43 -16.52
N ASP A 95 6.48 0.54 -17.04
CA ASP A 95 6.35 1.83 -16.37
C ASP A 95 5.46 1.70 -15.12
N TRP A 96 6.10 1.70 -13.96
CA TRP A 96 5.44 1.52 -12.67
C TRP A 96 5.69 2.69 -11.73
N SER A 97 4.74 2.88 -10.81
CA SER A 97 4.79 3.82 -9.70
C SER A 97 4.23 3.16 -8.45
N MET A 98 4.74 3.57 -7.29
CA MET A 98 4.26 3.12 -5.99
C MET A 98 3.88 4.34 -5.16
N SER A 99 2.76 4.27 -4.45
CA SER A 99 2.42 5.23 -3.41
C SER A 99 2.28 4.53 -2.05
N ALA A 100 2.81 5.17 -1.01
CA ALA A 100 2.76 4.65 0.36
C ALA A 100 2.23 5.73 1.31
N PRO A 101 1.37 5.37 2.26
CA PRO A 101 0.87 6.32 3.24
C PRO A 101 1.92 6.64 4.32
N SER A 102 1.90 7.86 4.81
CA SER A 102 2.61 8.28 6.02
C SER A 102 1.81 9.37 6.72
N ASP A 103 2.18 9.68 7.95
CA ASP A 103 1.63 10.84 8.65
C ASP A 103 1.98 12.15 7.90
N PRO A 104 1.09 13.17 7.94
CA PRO A 104 1.27 14.41 7.18
C PRO A 104 2.60 15.11 7.43
N GLU A 105 3.12 15.02 8.66
CA GLU A 105 4.39 15.63 9.07
C GLU A 105 5.62 14.99 8.41
N ASP A 106 5.51 13.73 7.99
CA ASP A 106 6.61 12.98 7.40
C ASP A 106 6.66 13.02 5.88
N VAL A 107 5.52 13.33 5.24
CA VAL A 107 5.37 13.29 3.78
C VAL A 107 6.46 14.09 3.06
N ASP A 108 6.76 15.31 3.52
CA ASP A 108 7.66 16.22 2.84
C ASP A 108 9.12 15.73 2.86
N TRP A 109 9.62 15.32 4.03
CA TRP A 109 11.01 14.88 4.15
C TRP A 109 11.21 13.52 3.49
N MET A 110 10.24 12.60 3.59
CA MET A 110 10.31 11.30 2.95
C MET A 110 10.33 11.44 1.43
N ASN A 111 9.46 12.26 0.85
CA ASN A 111 9.47 12.53 -0.60
C ASN A 111 10.76 13.22 -1.05
N LYS A 112 11.29 14.16 -0.26
CA LYS A 112 12.59 14.79 -0.55
C LYS A 112 13.72 13.75 -0.57
N ALA A 113 13.72 12.81 0.37
CA ALA A 113 14.71 11.74 0.44
C ALA A 113 14.53 10.69 -0.68
N LEU A 114 13.32 10.49 -1.19
CA LEU A 114 13.03 9.56 -2.29
C LEU A 114 13.34 10.15 -3.66
N LYS A 115 13.24 11.47 -3.83
CA LYS A 115 13.40 12.14 -5.12
C LYS A 115 14.67 11.76 -5.87
N ASP A 116 15.80 11.65 -5.17
CA ASP A 116 17.10 11.40 -5.79
C ASP A 116 17.41 9.92 -6.00
N ARG A 117 16.82 9.03 -5.19
CA ARG A 117 17.17 7.60 -5.14
C ARG A 117 16.08 6.64 -5.59
N ALA A 118 14.82 7.06 -5.53
CA ALA A 118 13.66 6.25 -5.83
C ALA A 118 12.48 7.10 -6.34
N PRO A 119 12.63 7.81 -7.48
CA PRO A 119 11.63 8.78 -7.96
C PRO A 119 10.28 8.17 -8.37
N ARG A 120 10.21 6.84 -8.53
CA ARG A 120 8.98 6.10 -8.83
C ARG A 120 8.08 5.88 -7.61
N ILE A 121 8.63 6.10 -6.41
CA ILE A 121 7.92 5.91 -5.15
C ILE A 121 7.57 7.28 -4.58
N LYS A 122 6.30 7.45 -4.21
CA LYS A 122 5.80 8.67 -3.59
C LYS A 122 5.18 8.35 -2.24
N VAL A 123 5.46 9.18 -1.26
CA VAL A 123 4.74 9.13 0.02
C VAL A 123 3.57 10.10 -0.04
N GLN A 124 2.43 9.68 0.47
CA GLN A 124 1.19 10.45 0.50
C GLN A 124 0.63 10.49 1.92
N ASP A 125 -0.10 11.54 2.24
CA ASP A 125 -0.79 11.65 3.52
C ASP A 125 -1.81 10.50 3.67
N VAL A 126 -1.77 9.84 4.82
CA VAL A 126 -2.72 8.79 5.22
C VAL A 126 -4.16 9.29 5.23
N ASN A 127 -4.39 10.57 5.53
CA ASN A 127 -5.71 11.20 5.60
C ASN A 127 -6.18 11.79 4.27
N ALA A 128 -5.30 11.94 3.28
CA ALA A 128 -5.69 12.45 1.98
C ALA A 128 -6.69 11.50 1.30
N ALA A 129 -7.65 12.07 0.56
CA ALA A 129 -8.56 11.30 -0.27
C ALA A 129 -7.76 10.38 -1.20
N SER A 130 -8.22 9.14 -1.35
CA SER A 130 -7.63 8.24 -2.33
C SER A 130 -8.00 8.73 -3.73
N ASP A 131 -7.09 8.65 -4.70
CA ASP A 131 -7.39 8.83 -6.13
C ASP A 131 -8.47 7.85 -6.67
N ASP A 132 -9.02 6.99 -5.81
CA ASP A 132 -10.10 6.05 -6.05
C ASP A 132 -11.49 6.61 -5.67
N GLU A 133 -11.63 7.92 -5.45
CA GLU A 133 -12.94 8.59 -5.57
C GLU A 133 -13.36 8.75 -7.04
N GLU A 134 -13.33 7.63 -7.78
CA GLU A 134 -14.20 7.47 -8.94
C GLU A 134 -15.60 7.14 -8.38
N SER A 135 -16.32 8.21 -8.03
CA SER A 135 -17.78 8.27 -7.84
C SER A 135 -18.48 6.97 -7.44
N ALA A 136 -18.46 6.66 -6.14
CA ALA A 136 -19.61 6.01 -5.52
C ALA A 136 -20.73 7.06 -5.29
N SER A 137 -21.11 7.81 -6.33
CA SER A 137 -22.36 8.57 -6.32
C SER A 137 -23.50 7.56 -6.53
N GLY A 138 -23.92 6.92 -5.44
CA GLY A 138 -24.93 5.86 -5.52
C GLY A 138 -25.39 5.26 -4.21
N ALA A 139 -25.14 5.89 -3.07
CA ALA A 139 -25.89 5.60 -1.85
C ALA A 139 -26.84 6.78 -1.61
N GLN A 140 -27.99 6.77 -2.30
CA GLN A 140 -29.12 7.57 -1.85
C GLN A 140 -29.42 7.14 -0.41
N ALA A 141 -29.23 8.07 0.52
CA ALA A 141 -29.75 7.93 1.87
C ALA A 141 -31.26 7.67 1.75
N VAL A 142 -31.68 6.42 1.94
CA VAL A 142 -33.08 6.08 2.13
C VAL A 142 -33.48 6.76 3.43
N LYS A 143 -34.12 7.93 3.32
CA LYS A 143 -34.91 8.50 4.41
C LYS A 143 -36.06 7.52 4.65
N ILE A 144 -35.95 6.72 5.71
CA ILE A 144 -37.08 5.97 6.23
C ILE A 144 -37.97 6.98 6.93
N ASP A 145 -39.06 7.35 6.25
CA ASP A 145 -40.16 8.11 6.80
C ASP A 145 -40.99 7.17 7.69
N TRP A 146 -40.93 7.37 9.00
CA TRP A 146 -41.74 6.62 9.98
C TRP A 146 -43.13 7.25 10.19
N GLY A 147 -43.67 7.92 9.18
CA GLY A 147 -45.01 8.51 9.21
C GLY A 147 -46.10 7.55 8.74
N ALA A 148 -46.63 6.71 9.65
CA ALA A 148 -48.06 6.38 9.73
C ALA A 148 -48.32 5.28 10.78
N LEU A 149 -48.92 5.67 11.91
CA LEU A 149 -49.96 4.85 12.53
C LEU A 149 -51.12 5.79 12.87
N ASN A 150 -52.23 5.56 12.17
CA ASN A 150 -53.57 6.01 12.53
C ASN A 150 -53.99 5.43 13.88
#